data_AF-A0A2V8BY70-F1
#
_entry.id   AF-A0A2V8BY70-F1
#
_cell.length_a   1.000
_cell.length_b   1.000
_cell.length_c   1.000
_cell.angle_alpha   90.00
_cell.angle_beta   90.00
_cell.angle_gamma   90.00
#
_symmetry.space_group_name_H-M   'P 1'
#
loop_
_entity.id
_entity.type
_entity.pdbx_description
1 polymer ?
#
loop_
_entity_poly.entity_id
_entity_poly.type
_entity_poly.pdbx_seq_one_letter_code
_entity_poly.pdbx_strand_id
1 'polypeptide(L)'
;MASRRPRDRPLRDRADPCTRSRLDNPEEHIQSATRIRIQRFKDSLTRIPTENVETLHALRAAGLRLGLISNADVMEVAPWPSCPLAGLFEVALFSCEVGLVKPEPEIYERCTQALGVSPTQCLFVGDGGSNELVAAKRYVDRVCLRCHGESLARAGRGTPIYK
;
A
#
# COMPACT_ATOMS: atom_id res chain seq x y z
N MET A 1 25.76 -65.91 -5.43
CA MET A 1 24.28 -65.94 -5.57
C MET A 1 23.71 -66.20 -4.19
N ALA A 2 22.87 -65.41 -3.53
CA ALA A 2 22.03 -64.28 -3.91
C ALA A 2 21.93 -63.28 -2.73
N SER A 3 22.05 -61.98 -2.99
CA SER A 3 21.86 -60.91 -2.02
C SER A 3 20.37 -60.54 -1.94
N ARG A 4 19.78 -60.57 -0.75
CA ARG A 4 18.36 -60.30 -0.50
C ARG A 4 18.09 -58.79 -0.64
N ARG A 5 17.18 -58.40 -1.53
CA ARG A 5 16.70 -57.01 -1.68
C ARG A 5 15.96 -56.54 -0.41
N PRO A 6 16.00 -55.25 -0.04
CA PRO A 6 15.21 -54.72 1.06
C PRO A 6 13.72 -54.78 0.68
N ARG A 7 12.87 -55.12 1.66
CA ARG A 7 11.41 -55.12 1.49
C ARG A 7 10.93 -53.68 1.34
N ASP A 8 10.29 -53.37 0.22
CA ASP A 8 9.51 -52.15 0.05
C ASP A 8 8.47 -52.06 1.16
N ARG A 9 8.65 -51.10 2.07
CA ARG A 9 7.65 -50.73 3.05
C ARG A 9 6.68 -49.83 2.29
N PRO A 10 5.37 -50.13 2.21
CA PRO A 10 4.44 -49.22 1.57
C PRO A 10 4.52 -47.88 2.29
N LEU A 11 4.78 -46.81 1.52
CA LEU A 11 4.63 -45.45 1.97
C LEU A 11 3.24 -45.35 2.57
N ARG A 12 3.17 -45.15 3.89
CA ARG A 12 1.91 -44.80 4.55
C ARG A 12 1.41 -43.56 3.82
N ASP A 13 0.22 -43.69 3.24
CA ASP A 13 -0.57 -42.61 2.68
C ASP A 13 -0.85 -41.63 3.83
N ARG A 14 0.11 -40.72 4.07
CA ARG A 14 -0.12 -39.55 4.90
C ARG A 14 -0.91 -38.64 4.00
N ALA A 15 -2.24 -38.73 4.11
CA ALA A 15 -3.14 -37.76 3.54
C ALA A 15 -2.57 -36.37 3.80
N ASP A 16 -2.28 -35.66 2.72
CA ASP A 16 -1.80 -34.29 2.75
C ASP A 16 -2.85 -33.47 3.55
N PRO A 17 -2.48 -32.73 4.61
CA PRO A 17 -3.43 -31.94 5.38
C PRO A 17 -4.15 -30.87 4.53
N CYS A 18 -3.67 -30.64 3.30
CA CYS A 18 -4.30 -29.86 2.25
C CYS A 18 -5.26 -30.70 1.37
N THR A 19 -5.94 -31.71 1.93
CA THR A 19 -7.12 -32.29 1.28
C THR A 19 -8.24 -31.27 1.40
N ARG A 20 -8.31 -30.39 0.38
CA ARG A 20 -9.33 -29.37 0.13
C ARG A 20 -10.61 -29.61 0.95
N SER A 21 -10.80 -28.86 2.03
CA SER A 21 -12.15 -28.65 2.54
C SER A 21 -12.92 -28.05 1.37
N ARG A 22 -13.84 -28.84 0.80
CA ARG A 22 -14.74 -28.36 -0.23
C ARG A 22 -15.53 -27.26 0.45
N LEU A 23 -15.31 -26.01 0.06
CA LEU A 23 -16.15 -24.92 0.52
C LEU A 23 -17.57 -25.26 0.09
N ASP A 24 -18.46 -25.48 1.06
CA ASP A 24 -19.88 -25.55 0.77
C ASP A 24 -20.30 -24.20 0.16
N ASN A 25 -21.04 -24.24 -0.93
CA ASN A 25 -21.47 -23.06 -1.69
C ASN A 25 -20.34 -22.02 -1.98
N PRO A 26 -19.37 -22.35 -2.86
CA PRO A 26 -18.23 -21.48 -3.13
C PRO A 26 -18.64 -20.11 -3.68
N GLU A 27 -19.75 -20.02 -4.42
CA GLU A 27 -20.27 -18.77 -4.95
C GLU A 27 -20.68 -17.81 -3.82
N GLU A 28 -21.41 -18.30 -2.82
CA GLU A 28 -21.81 -17.48 -1.67
C GLU A 28 -20.60 -17.02 -0.85
N HIS A 29 -19.59 -17.87 -0.68
CA HIS A 29 -18.34 -17.48 -0.03
C HIS A 29 -17.59 -16.41 -0.82
N ILE A 30 -17.52 -16.52 -2.16
CA ILE A 30 -16.91 -15.51 -3.04
C ILE A 30 -17.66 -14.18 -2.93
N GLN A 31 -18.99 -14.22 -2.96
CA GLN A 31 -19.84 -13.02 -2.84
C GLN A 31 -19.69 -12.36 -1.46
N SER A 32 -19.66 -13.17 -0.39
CA SER A 32 -19.45 -12.69 0.97
C SER A 32 -18.07 -12.06 1.15
N ALA A 33 -17.01 -12.73 0.68
CA ALA A 33 -15.65 -12.22 0.72
C ALA A 33 -15.50 -10.91 -0.06
N THR A 34 -16.10 -10.84 -1.25
CA THR A 34 -16.17 -9.62 -2.07
C THR A 34 -16.83 -8.49 -1.31
N ARG A 35 -18.00 -8.71 -0.71
CA ARG A 35 -18.72 -7.71 0.08
C ARG A 35 -17.90 -7.20 1.25
N ILE A 36 -17.26 -8.11 2.01
CA ILE A 36 -16.39 -7.76 3.13
C ILE A 36 -15.21 -6.91 2.66
N ARG A 37 -14.58 -7.26 1.53
CA ARG A 37 -13.46 -6.50 0.96
C ARG A 37 -13.88 -5.09 0.56
N ILE A 38 -15.00 -4.95 -0.15
CA ILE A 38 -15.54 -3.64 -0.56
C ILE A 38 -15.83 -2.79 0.67
N GLN A 39 -16.51 -3.36 1.67
CA GLN A 39 -16.88 -2.62 2.87
C GLN A 39 -15.65 -2.17 3.66
N ARG A 40 -14.61 -3.01 3.76
CA ARG A 40 -13.35 -2.65 4.41
C ARG A 40 -12.69 -1.44 3.75
N PHE A 41 -12.56 -1.45 2.42
CA PHE A 41 -11.96 -0.31 1.71
C PHE A 41 -12.80 0.96 1.84
N LYS A 42 -14.13 0.83 1.73
CA LYS A 42 -15.03 1.96 1.96
C LYS A 42 -14.85 2.54 3.36
N ASP A 43 -14.80 1.69 4.39
CA ASP A 43 -14.58 2.13 5.77
C ASP A 43 -13.19 2.79 5.92
N SER A 44 -12.14 2.25 5.31
CA SER A 44 -10.79 2.84 5.33
C SER A 44 -10.74 4.25 4.74
N LEU A 45 -11.58 4.58 3.76
CA LEU A 45 -11.61 5.89 3.10
C LEU A 45 -12.70 6.84 3.62
N THR A 46 -13.61 6.35 4.44
CA THR A 46 -14.67 7.18 5.05
C THR A 46 -14.43 7.45 6.53
N ARG A 47 -13.67 6.59 7.22
CA ARG A 47 -13.33 6.73 8.65
C ARG A 47 -11.89 7.19 8.84
N ILE A 48 -11.53 8.25 8.10
CA ILE A 48 -10.21 8.87 8.22
C ILE A 48 -10.14 9.62 9.56
N PRO A 49 -9.12 9.37 10.40
CA PRO A 49 -8.91 10.14 11.62
C PRO A 49 -8.78 11.64 11.32
N THR A 50 -9.45 12.48 12.12
CA THR A 50 -9.47 13.94 11.93
C THR A 50 -8.06 14.51 11.90
N GLU A 51 -7.14 14.01 12.73
CA GLU A 51 -5.76 14.49 12.77
C GLU A 51 -5.02 14.33 11.43
N ASN A 52 -5.37 13.33 10.62
CA ASN A 52 -4.76 13.14 9.30
C ASN A 52 -5.25 14.23 8.33
N VAL A 53 -6.54 14.56 8.38
CA VAL A 53 -7.15 15.63 7.57
C VAL A 53 -6.54 16.99 7.94
N GLU A 54 -6.46 17.28 9.24
CA GLU A 54 -5.86 18.50 9.79
C GLU A 54 -4.38 18.63 9.42
N THR A 55 -3.62 17.53 9.49
CA THR A 55 -2.21 17.51 9.09
C THR A 55 -2.04 17.93 7.62
N LEU A 56 -2.85 17.39 6.71
CA LEU A 56 -2.77 17.74 5.30
C LEU A 56 -3.19 19.19 5.04
N HIS A 57 -4.19 19.70 5.76
CA HIS A 57 -4.52 21.13 5.72
C HIS A 57 -3.36 22.01 6.19
N ALA A 58 -2.69 21.66 7.29
CA ALA A 58 -1.55 22.41 7.80
C ALA A 58 -0.39 22.42 6.80
N LEU A 59 -0.11 21.30 6.12
CA LEU A 59 0.92 21.22 5.07
C LEU A 59 0.58 22.14 3.89
N ARG A 60 -0.68 22.16 3.43
CA ARG A 60 -1.11 23.09 2.37
C ARG A 60 -1.02 24.54 2.80
N ALA A 61 -1.43 24.86 4.04
CA ALA A 61 -1.34 26.20 4.59
C ALA A 61 0.12 26.69 4.70
N ALA A 62 1.07 25.77 4.87
CA ALA A 62 2.51 26.04 4.83
C ALA A 62 3.06 26.22 3.41
N GLY A 63 2.22 26.18 2.37
CA GLY A 63 2.62 26.36 0.97
C GLY A 63 3.17 25.09 0.31
N LEU A 64 3.03 23.91 0.95
CA LEU A 64 3.45 22.65 0.34
C LEU A 64 2.40 22.13 -0.64
N ARG A 65 2.90 21.57 -1.73
CA ARG A 65 2.10 20.90 -2.75
C ARG A 65 1.98 19.42 -2.42
N LEU A 66 0.78 18.87 -2.56
CA LEU A 66 0.48 17.51 -2.12
C LEU A 66 0.11 16.62 -3.31
N GLY A 67 0.85 15.53 -3.46
CA GLY A 67 0.56 14.43 -4.37
C GLY A 67 0.32 13.13 -3.61
N LEU A 68 -0.59 12.30 -4.11
CA LEU A 68 -0.86 10.96 -3.61
C LEU A 68 -0.42 9.92 -4.64
N ILE A 69 0.32 8.90 -4.17
CA ILE A 69 0.66 7.71 -4.95
C ILE A 69 0.23 6.48 -4.16
N SER A 70 -0.75 5.73 -4.66
CA SER A 70 -1.27 4.53 -4.01
C SER A 70 -1.26 3.32 -4.93
N ASN A 71 -0.71 2.21 -4.42
CA ASN A 71 -0.92 0.89 -5.03
C ASN A 71 -2.30 0.40 -4.58
N ALA A 72 -3.32 0.68 -5.40
CA ALA A 72 -4.71 0.44 -5.07
C ALA A 72 -5.39 -0.41 -6.15
N ASP A 73 -6.42 -1.15 -5.74
CA ASP A 73 -7.33 -1.83 -6.65
C ASP A 73 -8.57 -0.97 -6.96
N VAL A 74 -9.32 -1.35 -8.00
CA VAL A 74 -10.50 -0.58 -8.44
C VAL A 74 -11.60 -0.45 -7.38
N MET A 75 -11.70 -1.41 -6.46
CA MET A 75 -12.69 -1.37 -5.38
C MET A 75 -12.27 -0.41 -4.26
N GLU A 76 -10.96 -0.27 -4.05
CA GLU A 76 -10.39 0.73 -3.16
C GLU A 76 -10.54 2.15 -3.70
N VAL A 77 -10.39 2.34 -5.02
CA VAL A 77 -10.52 3.67 -5.64
C VAL A 77 -11.99 4.11 -5.77
N ALA A 78 -12.94 3.19 -5.90
CA ALA A 78 -14.35 3.52 -6.08
C ALA A 78 -14.94 4.53 -5.05
N PRO A 79 -14.66 4.43 -3.73
CA PRO A 79 -15.11 5.42 -2.74
C PRO A 79 -14.27 6.71 -2.69
N TRP A 80 -13.13 6.80 -3.40
CA TRP A 80 -12.21 7.95 -3.35
C TRP A 80 -12.89 9.30 -3.59
N PRO A 81 -13.81 9.49 -4.57
CA PRO A 81 -14.44 10.80 -4.79
C PRO A 81 -15.22 11.33 -3.58
N SER A 82 -15.65 10.44 -2.67
CA SER A 82 -16.35 10.79 -1.43
C SER A 82 -15.43 10.86 -0.20
N CYS A 83 -14.14 10.53 -0.37
CA CYS A 83 -13.16 10.57 0.70
C CYS A 83 -12.86 12.04 1.10
N PRO A 84 -12.79 12.36 2.41
CA PRO A 84 -12.46 13.72 2.86
C PRO A 84 -11.06 14.16 2.44
N LEU A 85 -10.19 13.23 2.04
CA LEU A 85 -8.84 13.51 1.56
C LEU A 85 -8.79 13.91 0.07
N ALA A 86 -9.83 13.61 -0.71
CA ALA A 86 -9.79 13.73 -2.16
C ALA A 86 -9.50 15.17 -2.64
N GLY A 87 -10.09 16.17 -1.97
CA GLY A 87 -9.87 17.58 -2.29
C GLY A 87 -8.58 18.19 -1.72
N LEU A 88 -7.75 17.40 -1.03
CA LEU A 88 -6.52 17.88 -0.40
C LEU A 88 -5.28 17.63 -1.26
N PHE A 89 -5.36 16.71 -2.21
CA PHE A 89 -4.27 16.42 -3.15
C PHE A 89 -4.50 17.12 -4.48
N GLU A 90 -3.46 17.76 -5.01
CA GLU A 90 -3.49 18.34 -6.37
C GLU A 90 -3.41 17.25 -7.44
N VAL A 91 -2.71 16.16 -7.11
CA VAL A 91 -2.53 14.99 -7.97
C VAL A 91 -2.77 13.74 -7.12
N ALA A 92 -3.61 12.84 -7.59
CA ALA A 92 -3.77 11.50 -7.01
C ALA A 92 -3.58 10.45 -8.11
N LEU A 93 -2.58 9.59 -7.94
CA LEU A 93 -2.29 8.49 -8.85
C LEU A 93 -2.57 7.16 -8.15
N PHE A 94 -3.51 6.40 -8.72
CA PHE A 94 -3.83 5.04 -8.29
C PHE A 94 -3.30 4.03 -9.30
N SER A 95 -2.57 3.01 -8.84
CA SER A 95 -1.89 2.06 -9.74
C SER A 95 -2.83 1.39 -10.76
N CYS A 96 -4.06 1.06 -10.35
CA CYS A 96 -5.05 0.46 -11.23
C CYS A 96 -5.54 1.38 -12.35
N GLU A 97 -5.45 2.70 -12.19
CA GLU A 97 -5.87 3.67 -13.19
C GLU A 97 -4.73 4.03 -14.15
N VAL A 98 -3.50 4.12 -13.61
CA VAL A 98 -2.35 4.65 -14.35
C VAL A 98 -1.45 3.56 -14.96
N GLY A 99 -1.66 2.30 -14.57
CA GLY A 99 -0.90 1.14 -15.05
C GLY A 99 0.55 1.10 -14.57
N LEU A 100 0.88 1.85 -13.52
CA LEU A 100 2.20 1.91 -12.88
C LEU A 100 2.05 1.55 -11.41
N VAL A 101 3.06 0.94 -10.81
CA VAL A 101 2.98 0.48 -9.42
C VAL A 101 4.23 0.87 -8.64
N LYS A 102 4.11 1.30 -7.38
CA LYS A 102 5.29 1.36 -6.49
C LYS A 102 5.82 -0.07 -6.32
N PRO A 103 7.15 -0.32 -6.41
CA PRO A 103 8.23 0.66 -6.33
C PRO A 103 8.83 1.08 -7.69
N GLU A 104 8.12 0.95 -8.82
CA GLU A 104 8.61 1.38 -10.13
C GLU A 104 8.89 2.91 -10.15
N PRO A 105 10.03 3.36 -10.69
CA PRO A 105 10.41 4.78 -10.68
C PRO A 105 9.42 5.69 -11.43
N GLU A 106 8.79 5.16 -12.49
CA GLU A 106 7.93 5.91 -13.40
C GLU A 106 6.71 6.52 -12.70
N ILE A 107 6.21 5.91 -11.61
CA ILE A 107 5.05 6.44 -10.88
C ILE A 107 5.42 7.70 -10.08
N TYR A 108 6.64 7.76 -9.54
CA TYR A 108 7.14 8.94 -8.82
C TYR A 108 7.39 10.08 -9.80
N GLU A 109 8.00 9.78 -10.94
CA GLU A 109 8.23 10.75 -12.01
C GLU A 109 6.91 11.33 -12.55
N ARG A 110 5.92 10.48 -12.81
CA ARG A 110 4.60 10.94 -13.27
C ARG A 110 3.95 11.87 -12.24
N CYS A 111 4.07 11.57 -10.96
CA CYS A 111 3.52 12.41 -9.90
C CYS A 111 4.23 13.77 -9.82
N THR A 112 5.56 13.79 -9.82
CA THR A 112 6.33 15.05 -9.74
C THR A 112 6.16 15.90 -10.99
N GLN A 113 6.03 15.31 -12.18
CA GLN A 113 5.71 16.01 -13.43
C GLN A 113 4.30 16.61 -13.40
N ALA A 114 3.31 15.84 -12.95
CA ALA A 114 1.92 16.32 -12.84
C ALA A 114 1.78 17.44 -11.80
N LEU A 115 2.53 17.35 -10.70
CA LEU A 115 2.68 18.48 -9.79
C LEU A 115 3.46 19.60 -10.48
N GLY A 116 4.51 19.34 -11.25
CA GLY A 116 5.40 20.39 -11.76
C GLY A 116 6.37 20.87 -10.68
N VAL A 117 6.90 19.90 -9.91
CA VAL A 117 7.91 20.12 -8.87
C VAL A 117 9.16 19.31 -9.21
N SER A 118 10.33 19.79 -8.78
CA SER A 118 11.55 19.01 -8.90
C SER A 118 11.52 17.82 -7.93
N PRO A 119 11.85 16.59 -8.36
CA PRO A 119 11.97 15.45 -7.46
C PRO A 119 12.96 15.72 -6.29
N THR A 120 14.02 16.50 -6.54
CA THR A 120 15.00 16.92 -5.53
C THR A 120 14.47 17.92 -4.50
N GLN A 121 13.21 18.35 -4.62
CA GLN A 121 12.53 19.19 -3.63
C GLN A 121 11.34 18.47 -2.99
N CYS A 122 11.22 17.16 -3.22
CA CYS A 122 10.12 16.35 -2.72
C CYS A 122 10.50 15.56 -1.46
N LEU A 123 9.52 15.43 -0.58
CA LEU A 123 9.51 14.46 0.53
C LEU A 123 8.44 13.41 0.21
N PHE A 124 8.85 12.14 0.12
CA PHE A 124 7.90 11.03 0.03
C PHE A 124 7.61 10.47 1.44
N VAL A 125 6.34 10.30 1.77
CA VAL A 125 5.90 9.72 3.05
C VAL A 125 5.17 8.42 2.76
N GLY A 126 5.63 7.31 3.35
CA GLY A 126 5.07 5.98 3.13
C GLY A 126 5.25 5.07 4.34
N ASP A 127 4.64 3.89 4.30
CA ASP A 127 4.69 2.91 5.39
C ASP A 127 5.83 1.90 5.25
N GLY A 128 6.56 1.93 4.13
CA GLY A 128 7.66 1.00 3.88
C GLY A 128 7.25 -0.30 3.19
N GLY A 129 5.95 -0.49 2.92
CA GLY A 129 5.44 -1.63 2.21
C GLY A 129 6.07 -1.78 0.81
N SER A 130 6.26 -3.02 0.37
CA SER A 130 6.68 -3.33 -1.01
C SER A 130 7.97 -2.64 -1.48
N ASN A 131 8.91 -2.35 -0.55
CA ASN A 131 10.16 -1.63 -0.82
C ASN A 131 9.97 -0.21 -1.40
N GLU A 132 8.81 0.41 -1.23
CA GLU A 132 8.50 1.72 -1.82
C GLU A 132 9.51 2.81 -1.40
N LEU A 133 9.95 2.80 -0.13
CA LEU A 133 10.87 3.81 0.39
C LEU A 133 12.27 3.68 -0.20
N VAL A 134 12.72 2.45 -0.50
CA VAL A 134 14.03 2.21 -1.12
C VAL A 134 14.05 2.77 -2.53
N ALA A 135 12.96 2.60 -3.29
CA ALA A 135 12.85 3.17 -4.62
C ALA A 135 12.64 4.69 -4.59
N ALA A 136 11.79 5.19 -3.69
CA ALA A 136 11.55 6.61 -3.53
C ALA A 136 12.85 7.38 -3.24
N LYS A 137 13.75 6.85 -2.39
CA LYS A 137 15.07 7.46 -2.10
C LYS A 137 15.95 7.69 -3.34
N ARG A 138 15.69 6.99 -4.44
CA ARG A 138 16.44 7.17 -5.70
C ARG A 138 15.94 8.36 -6.52
N TYR A 139 14.76 8.87 -6.20
CA TYR A 139 14.07 9.89 -6.98
C TYR A 139 13.74 11.15 -6.19
N VAL A 140 13.36 11.03 -4.92
CA VAL A 140 13.03 12.17 -4.06
C VAL A 140 14.17 12.50 -3.09
N ASP A 141 14.29 13.77 -2.70
CA ASP A 141 15.33 14.24 -1.76
C ASP A 141 15.26 13.51 -0.42
N ARG A 142 14.04 13.31 0.07
CA ARG A 142 13.80 12.73 1.38
C ARG A 142 12.69 11.71 1.33
N VAL A 143 12.85 10.70 2.17
CA VAL A 143 11.83 9.70 2.42
C VAL A 143 11.59 9.63 3.91
N CYS A 144 10.32 9.72 4.31
CA CYS A 144 9.88 9.54 5.68
C CYS A 144 9.09 8.24 5.78
N LEU A 145 9.54 7.36 6.66
CA LEU A 145 8.80 6.17 7.04
C LEU A 145 7.83 6.54 8.16
N ARG A 146 6.53 6.32 7.94
CA ARG A 146 5.52 6.37 9.00
C ARG A 146 5.23 4.94 9.47
N CYS A 147 5.71 4.58 10.66
CA CYS A 147 5.24 3.38 11.36
C CYS A 147 3.96 3.73 12.16
N HIS A 148 2.95 2.86 12.15
CA HIS A 148 1.73 3.06 12.92
C HIS A 148 2.06 3.21 14.43
N GLY A 149 1.54 4.26 15.08
CA GLY A 149 1.72 4.50 16.53
C GLY A 149 2.77 5.54 16.94
N GLU A 150 3.51 6.17 16.01
CA GLU A 150 4.45 7.24 16.35
C GLU A 150 3.91 8.62 15.94
N SER A 151 3.84 9.54 16.93
CA SER A 151 3.48 10.94 16.74
C SER A 151 4.59 11.68 15.99
N LEU A 152 4.22 12.50 14.99
CA LEU A 152 5.12 13.36 14.20
C LEU A 152 5.79 14.50 15.02
N ALA A 153 5.71 14.47 16.35
CA ALA A 153 6.17 15.52 17.25
C ALA A 153 7.70 15.76 17.31
N ARG A 154 8.51 15.12 16.45
CA ARG A 154 9.97 15.33 16.42
C ARG A 154 10.54 15.48 15.01
N ALA A 155 10.01 16.41 14.24
CA ALA A 155 10.76 17.04 13.14
C ALA A 155 11.56 18.25 13.67
N GLY A 156 12.50 17.98 14.57
CA GLY A 156 13.55 18.95 14.94
C GLY A 156 14.66 18.94 13.89
N ARG A 157 15.16 20.12 13.54
CA ARG A 157 16.26 20.35 12.59
C ARG A 157 17.37 19.27 12.72
N GLY A 158 17.61 18.55 11.63
CA GLY A 158 18.94 18.01 11.34
C GLY A 158 19.21 16.53 11.57
N THR A 159 18.23 15.67 11.90
CA THR A 159 18.52 14.23 12.03
C THR A 159 17.67 13.40 11.07
N PRO A 160 18.28 12.68 10.10
CA PRO A 160 17.53 11.76 9.26
C PRO A 160 17.08 10.55 10.10
N ILE A 161 15.78 10.34 10.21
CA ILE A 161 15.22 9.11 10.77
C ILE A 161 15.29 8.06 9.66
N TYR A 162 16.39 7.31 9.67
CA TYR A 162 16.49 6.04 8.95
C TYR A 162 15.91 4.93 9.83
N LYS A 163 14.92 4.21 9.32
CA LYS A 163 15.00 2.75 9.40
C LYS A 163 15.63 2.26 8.09
#